data_AF-A0A7Y3C0T0-F1
#
_entry.id   AF-A0A7Y3C0T0-F1
#
_cell.length_a   1.000
_cell.length_b   1.000
_cell.length_c   1.000
_cell.angle_alpha   90.00
_cell.angle_beta   90.00
_cell.angle_gamma   90.00
#
_symmetry.space_group_name_H-M   'P 1'
#
loop_
_entity.id
_entity.type
_entity.pdbx_description
1 polymer ?
#
loop_
_entity_poly.entity_id
_entity_poly.type
_entity_poly.pdbx_seq_one_letter_code
_entity_poly.pdbx_strand_id
1 'polypeptide(L)'
;MNRLLAISAALGVLASGAAVVATPASGQTATWYIATYTNDLLVWDEATEEVVDRITMANFIPTGVQVSEDRSRLYVGEASGQRLEVVDLAAGEPIQEITLSHDSVTVRI
;
A
#
# COMPACT_ATOMS: atom_id res chain seq x y z
N MET A 1 -33.28 -48.13 40.81
CA MET A 1 -34.00 -47.36 41.85
C MET A 1 -34.41 -46.01 41.28
N ASN A 2 -35.70 -45.72 41.43
CA ASN A 2 -36.46 -44.46 41.31
C ASN A 2 -36.54 -43.67 39.99
N ARG A 3 -37.74 -43.78 39.40
CA ARG A 3 -38.41 -42.88 38.44
C ARG A 3 -38.81 -41.58 39.10
N LEU A 4 -38.88 -40.46 38.35
CA LEU A 4 -39.85 -39.37 38.53
C LEU A 4 -40.08 -38.64 37.18
N LEU A 5 -41.36 -38.61 36.76
CA LEU A 5 -42.01 -37.81 35.70
C LEU A 5 -42.44 -36.44 36.32
N ALA A 6 -42.75 -35.30 35.68
CA ALA A 6 -42.80 -34.80 34.30
C ALA A 6 -43.16 -33.26 34.31
N ILE A 7 -43.32 -32.68 33.10
CA ILE A 7 -44.14 -31.50 32.71
C ILE A 7 -43.56 -30.08 32.92
N SER A 8 -43.22 -29.37 31.82
CA SER A 8 -44.04 -28.28 31.27
C SER A 8 -43.42 -27.66 30.00
N ALA A 9 -44.28 -27.33 29.04
CA ALA A 9 -43.96 -26.77 27.74
C ALA A 9 -43.63 -25.27 27.79
N ALA A 10 -42.75 -24.82 26.90
CA ALA A 10 -42.82 -23.48 26.31
C ALA A 10 -42.21 -23.52 24.90
N LEU A 11 -43.05 -23.20 23.91
CA LEU A 11 -42.67 -22.92 22.53
C LEU A 11 -41.64 -21.77 22.52
N GLY A 12 -40.45 -22.01 21.99
CA GLY A 12 -39.49 -20.98 21.63
C GLY A 12 -39.14 -21.16 20.15
N VAL A 13 -39.56 -20.21 19.32
CA VAL A 13 -39.21 -20.16 17.90
C VAL A 13 -37.68 -20.20 17.77
N LEU A 14 -37.14 -21.31 17.26
CA LEU A 14 -35.76 -21.35 16.80
C LEU A 14 -35.71 -20.60 15.48
N ALA A 15 -35.51 -19.28 15.58
CA ALA A 15 -35.02 -18.52 14.45
C ALA A 15 -33.70 -19.18 14.03
N SER A 16 -33.67 -19.76 12.83
CA SER A 16 -32.46 -20.27 12.19
C SER A 16 -31.53 -19.09 11.91
N GLY A 17 -30.88 -18.59 12.96
CA GLY A 17 -29.79 -17.64 12.86
C GLY A 17 -28.60 -18.39 12.30
N ALA A 18 -28.50 -18.46 10.97
CA ALA A 18 -27.22 -18.75 10.35
C ALA A 18 -26.25 -17.67 10.83
N ALA A 19 -25.40 -18.00 11.80
CA ALA A 19 -24.27 -17.15 12.15
C ALA A 19 -23.45 -17.03 10.87
N VAL A 20 -23.55 -15.88 10.21
CA VAL A 20 -22.60 -15.50 9.16
C VAL A 20 -21.28 -15.34 9.89
N VAL A 21 -20.47 -16.39 9.87
CA VAL A 21 -19.06 -16.28 10.21
C VAL A 21 -18.49 -15.37 9.13
N ALA A 22 -18.30 -14.10 9.47
CA ALA A 22 -17.56 -13.19 8.63
C ALA A 22 -16.15 -13.76 8.54
N THR A 23 -15.83 -14.43 7.43
CA THR A 23 -14.44 -14.66 7.06
C THR A 23 -13.80 -13.28 6.96
N PRO A 24 -12.72 -12.99 7.70
CA PRO A 24 -11.98 -11.77 7.45
C PRO A 24 -11.65 -11.79 5.97
N ALA A 25 -12.01 -10.72 5.26
CA ALA A 25 -11.54 -10.56 3.90
C ALA A 25 -10.02 -10.62 4.01
N SER A 26 -9.40 -11.65 3.45
CA SER A 26 -7.97 -11.64 3.17
C SER A 26 -7.79 -10.64 2.03
N GLY A 27 -7.99 -9.36 2.34
CA GLY A 27 -7.65 -8.26 1.45
C GLY A 27 -6.18 -8.40 1.14
N GLN A 28 -5.82 -8.28 -0.12
CA GLN A 28 -4.42 -8.14 -0.48
C GLN A 28 -3.91 -6.90 0.25
N THR A 29 -2.91 -7.07 1.11
CA THR A 29 -2.17 -5.97 1.73
C THR A 29 -1.34 -5.28 0.66
N ALA A 30 -1.38 -3.94 0.60
CA ALA A 30 -0.53 -3.17 -0.29
C ALA A 30 0.74 -2.67 0.43
N THR A 31 1.77 -2.43 -0.37
CA THR A 31 2.94 -1.63 0.01
C THR A 31 2.75 -0.22 -0.57
N TRP A 32 2.89 0.79 0.28
CA TRP A 32 2.73 2.19 -0.07
C TRP A 32 4.09 2.88 -0.18
N TYR A 33 4.26 3.71 -1.21
CA TYR A 33 5.45 4.54 -1.42
C TYR A 33 5.06 6.00 -1.25
N ILE A 34 5.52 6.62 -0.17
CA ILE A 34 5.07 7.95 0.24
C ILE A 34 6.23 8.93 0.08
N ALA A 35 6.05 9.91 -0.80
CA ALA A 35 6.99 11.00 -0.97
C ALA A 35 7.04 11.89 0.28
N THR A 36 8.24 12.31 0.63
CA THR A 36 8.49 13.20 1.76
C THR A 36 9.01 14.56 1.28
N TYR A 37 9.08 15.53 2.19
CA TYR A 37 9.78 16.81 1.93
C TYR A 37 11.29 16.72 2.18
N THR A 38 11.82 15.51 2.40
CA THR A 38 13.24 15.17 2.43
C THR A 38 13.61 14.42 1.15
N ASN A 39 14.84 13.94 0.99
CA ASN A 39 15.28 13.27 -0.22
C ASN A 39 14.95 11.76 -0.24
N ASP A 40 13.86 11.33 0.40
CA ASP A 40 13.50 9.92 0.54
C ASP A 40 12.00 9.65 0.32
N LEU A 41 11.69 8.42 -0.09
CA LEU A 41 10.35 7.83 -0.01
C LEU A 41 10.26 6.95 1.23
N LEU A 42 9.14 7.00 1.95
CA LEU A 42 8.82 6.00 2.95
C LEU A 42 8.17 4.80 2.26
N VAL A 43 8.62 3.60 2.63
CA VAL A 43 7.94 2.34 2.28
C VAL A 43 7.11 1.93 3.50
N TRP A 44 5.80 1.91 3.33
CA TRP A 44 4.85 1.64 4.40
C TRP A 44 4.05 0.38 4.10
N ASP A 45 3.99 -0.53 5.06
CA ASP A 45 3.24 -1.78 4.96
C ASP A 45 1.83 -1.60 5.52
N GLU A 46 0.82 -1.92 4.71
CA GLU A 46 -0.58 -1.73 5.08
C GLU A 46 -1.09 -2.71 6.12
N ALA A 47 -0.49 -3.90 6.27
CA ALA A 47 -0.97 -4.88 7.23
C ALA A 47 -0.50 -4.54 8.64
N THR A 48 0.75 -4.08 8.78
CA THR A 48 1.32 -3.72 10.07
C THR A 48 1.06 -2.26 10.44
N GLU A 49 0.70 -1.44 9.46
CA GLU A 49 0.61 0.01 9.58
C GLU A 49 1.95 0.70 9.93
N GLU A 50 3.07 0.09 9.55
CA GLU A 50 4.41 0.55 9.90
C GLU A 50 5.24 0.98 8.68
N VAL A 51 6.16 1.92 8.89
CA VAL A 51 7.22 2.21 7.92
C VAL A 51 8.25 1.11 8.02
N VAL A 52 8.37 0.32 6.96
CA VAL A 52 9.25 -0.85 6.90
C VAL A 52 10.59 -0.56 6.22
N ASP A 53 10.66 0.49 5.39
CA ASP A 53 11.89 0.88 4.71
C ASP A 53 11.89 2.35 4.24
N ARG A 54 13.03 2.81 3.74
CA ARG A 54 13.24 4.13 3.13
C ARG A 54 14.08 4.04 1.87
N ILE A 55 13.57 4.59 0.78
CA ILE A 55 14.30 4.67 -0.50
C ILE A 55 14.84 6.09 -0.64
N THR A 56 16.16 6.25 -0.62
CA THR A 56 16.80 7.56 -0.75
C THR A 56 16.99 7.93 -2.22
N MET A 57 16.45 9.07 -2.63
CA MET A 57 16.64 9.66 -3.98
C MET A 57 18.03 10.29 -4.09
N ALA A 58 18.54 10.45 -5.30
CA ALA A 58 19.91 10.90 -5.51
C ALA A 58 20.12 12.36 -5.05
N ASN A 59 19.29 13.30 -5.52
CA ASN A 59 19.58 14.73 -5.28
C ASN A 59 18.35 15.66 -5.24
N PHE A 60 17.13 15.16 -5.03
CA PHE A 60 15.95 16.02 -5.01
C PHE A 60 14.83 15.60 -4.07
N ILE A 61 13.86 16.51 -3.89
CA ILE A 61 12.64 16.29 -3.13
C ILE A 61 11.63 15.57 -4.04
N PRO A 62 11.22 14.33 -3.72
CA PRO A 62 10.33 13.55 -4.55
C PRO A 62 8.93 14.16 -4.55
N THR A 63 8.32 14.20 -5.73
CA THR A 63 6.93 14.63 -5.94
C THR A 63 6.30 13.77 -7.02
N GLY A 64 5.10 13.27 -6.79
CA GLY A 64 4.45 12.36 -7.73
C GLY A 64 5.19 11.02 -7.82
N VAL A 65 4.53 9.96 -7.38
CA VAL A 65 5.08 8.60 -7.39
C VAL A 65 4.15 7.73 -8.20
N GLN A 66 4.70 7.02 -9.18
CA GLN A 66 3.94 6.11 -10.04
C GLN A 66 4.63 4.76 -10.13
N VAL A 67 3.88 3.69 -9.89
CA VAL A 67 4.33 2.30 -10.01
C VAL A 67 4.15 1.85 -11.47
N SER A 68 5.13 1.14 -12.03
CA SER A 68 5.00 0.52 -13.34
C SER A 68 3.93 -0.59 -13.35
N GLU A 69 3.37 -0.89 -14.52
CA GLU A 69 2.31 -1.92 -14.67
C GLU A 69 2.77 -3.30 -14.21
N ASP A 70 4.02 -3.65 -14.49
CA ASP A 70 4.68 -4.89 -14.06
C ASP A 70 5.15 -4.87 -12.60
N ARG A 71 4.98 -3.74 -11.90
CA ARG A 71 5.41 -3.49 -10.51
C ARG A 71 6.91 -3.69 -10.27
N SER A 72 7.75 -3.55 -11.29
CA SER A 72 9.20 -3.66 -11.15
C SER A 72 9.87 -2.31 -10.85
N ARG A 73 9.20 -1.19 -11.13
CA ARG A 73 9.80 0.16 -11.03
C ARG A 73 8.88 1.18 -10.41
N LEU A 74 9.48 2.20 -9.79
CA LEU A 74 8.83 3.49 -9.52
C LEU A 74 9.38 4.56 -10.43
N TYR A 75 8.50 5.46 -10.88
CA TYR A 75 8.85 6.73 -11.48
C TYR A 75 8.53 7.83 -10.47
N VAL A 76 9.56 8.59 -10.10
CA VAL A 76 9.49 9.57 -9.02
C VAL A 76 9.86 10.93 -9.58
N GLY A 77 8.90 11.84 -9.66
CA GLY A 77 9.15 13.19 -10.15
C GLY A 77 9.92 14.04 -9.14
N GLU A 78 10.55 15.08 -9.64
CA GLU A 78 11.19 16.11 -8.83
C GLU A 78 10.29 17.35 -8.71
N ALA A 79 10.38 18.08 -7.59
CA ALA A 79 9.49 19.20 -7.28
C ALA A 79 9.46 20.35 -8.33
N SER A 80 10.52 20.55 -9.11
CA SER A 80 10.52 21.52 -10.21
C SER A 80 9.82 20.97 -11.46
N GLY A 81 9.55 19.67 -11.54
CA GLY A 81 8.93 18.99 -12.67
C GLY A 81 9.88 18.78 -13.85
N GLN A 82 11.17 19.13 -13.73
CA GLN A 82 12.14 19.06 -14.84
C GLN A 82 12.92 17.75 -14.88
N ARG A 83 12.86 16.96 -13.80
CA ARG A 83 13.61 15.73 -13.61
C ARG A 83 12.71 14.66 -13.01
N LEU A 84 13.08 13.40 -13.22
CA LEU A 84 12.53 12.26 -12.51
C LEU A 84 13.61 11.20 -12.30
N GLU A 85 13.45 10.39 -11.25
CA GLU A 85 14.24 9.19 -11.00
C GLU A 85 13.42 7.94 -11.25
N VAL A 86 14.08 6.90 -11.76
CA VAL A 86 13.55 5.55 -11.88
C VAL A 86 14.17 4.72 -10.76
N VAL A 87 13.33 4.11 -9.93
CA VAL A 87 13.72 3.24 -8.83
C VAL A 87 13.46 1.79 -9.23
N ASP A 88 14.42 0.91 -8.98
CA ASP A 88 14.19 -0.54 -9.06
C ASP A 88 13.59 -1.03 -7.75
N LEU A 89 12.41 -1.65 -7.81
CA LEU A 89 11.68 -2.08 -6.62
C LEU A 89 12.23 -3.36 -5.98
N ALA A 90 12.99 -4.17 -6.72
CA ALA A 90 13.62 -5.36 -6.15
C ALA A 90 14.88 -4.99 -5.37
N ALA A 91 15.64 -4.00 -5.85
CA ALA A 91 16.82 -3.48 -5.19
C ALA A 91 16.50 -2.42 -4.12
N GLY A 92 15.38 -1.69 -4.26
CA GLY A 92 15.00 -0.63 -3.33
C GLY A 92 15.84 0.65 -3.50
N GLU A 93 16.36 0.91 -4.69
CA GLU A 93 17.25 2.05 -4.95
C GLU A 93 17.03 2.71 -6.32
N PRO A 94 17.34 4.01 -6.47
CA PRO A 94 17.35 4.68 -7.77
C PRO A 94 18.39 4.07 -8.71
N ILE A 95 17.97 3.75 -9.94
CA ILE A 95 18.83 3.18 -10.98
C ILE A 95 19.07 4.14 -12.15
N GLN A 96 18.29 5.22 -12.25
CA GLN A 96 18.41 6.19 -13.34
C GLN A 96 17.84 7.56 -12.96
N GLU A 97 18.56 8.62 -13.29
CA GLU A 97 18.05 10.00 -13.31
C GLU A 97 17.77 10.42 -14.76
N ILE A 98 16.63 11.08 -14.99
CA ILE A 98 16.22 11.59 -16.30
C ILE A 98 15.97 13.08 -16.20
N THR A 99 16.70 13.86 -17.00
CA THR A 99 16.45 15.30 -17.20
C THR A 99 15.60 15.48 -18.47
N LEU A 100 14.48 16.20 -18.34
CA LEU A 100 13.51 16.36 -19.43
C LEU A 100 13.88 17.50 -20.38
N SER A 101 14.48 18.57 -19.85
CA SER A 101 14.86 19.75 -20.62
C SER A 101 16.23 19.56 -21.28
N HIS A 102 16.42 20.09 -22.49
CA HIS A 102 17.69 20.05 -23.20
C HIS A 102 17.85 21.27 -24.11
N ASP A 103 19.10 21.72 -24.32
CA ASP A 103 19.43 22.89 -25.15
C ASP A 103 18.58 24.12 -24.78
N SER A 104 17.84 24.67 -25.76
CA SER A 104 16.91 25.79 -25.58
C SER A 104 15.47 25.35 -25.32
N VAL A 105 15.23 24.07 -25.04
CA VAL A 105 13.90 23.49 -24.81
C VAL A 105 13.67 23.22 -23.33
N THR A 106 12.57 23.74 -22.80
CA THR A 106 12.11 23.48 -21.42
C THR A 106 10.89 22.58 -21.43
N VAL A 107 10.97 21.46 -20.72
CA VAL A 107 9.88 20.50 -20.50
C VAL A 107 9.68 20.31 -19.00
N ARG A 108 8.40 20.31 -18.56
CA ARG A 108 8.00 20.07 -17.18
C ARG A 108 6.78 19.14 -17.14
N ILE A 109 6.71 18.28 -16.12
CA ILE A 109 5.57 17.39 -15.82
C ILE A 109 4.98 17.68 -14.45
#